data_AF-A0A937I692-F1
#
_entry.id   AF-A0A937I692-F1
#
_cell.length_a   1.000
_cell.length_b   1.000
_cell.length_c   1.000
_cell.angle_alpha   90.00
_cell.angle_beta   90.00
_cell.angle_gamma   90.00
#
_symmetry.space_group_name_H-M   'P 1'
#
loop_
_entity.id
_entity.type
_entity.pdbx_description
1 polymer ?
#
loop_
_entity_poly.entity_id
_entity_poly.type
_entity_poly.pdbx_seq_one_letter_code
_entity_poly.pdbx_strand_id
1 'polypeptide(L)'
;MQYTEPNLFTAFAEGNVDFAYGISPLLFSVLVGLIVAGVWLTYFKTTRPLSPPWKAFLVGLRSSVLVLLLFCLLRPVITTLQVSPQETYLGVIIDDSQSMAITDMAGERSRQDALRENFFGASVIDDLAENFQI
;
A
#
# COMPACT_ATOMS: atom_id res chain seq x y z
N MET A 1 -12.54 13.32 4.62
CA MET A 1 -11.41 13.68 3.73
C MET A 1 -11.92 13.58 2.30
N GLN A 2 -11.70 14.60 1.47
CA GLN A 2 -12.22 14.64 0.09
C GLN A 2 -11.58 13.53 -0.74
N TYR A 3 -12.40 12.62 -1.26
CA TYR A 3 -11.98 11.61 -2.24
C TYR A 3 -11.63 12.34 -3.53
N THR A 4 -10.36 12.69 -3.69
CA THR A 4 -9.84 13.20 -4.96
C THR A 4 -9.46 11.99 -5.80
N GLU A 5 -10.14 11.78 -6.92
CA GLU A 5 -9.73 10.77 -7.88
C GLU A 5 -8.26 11.02 -8.25
N PRO A 6 -7.38 10.01 -8.11
CA PRO A 6 -5.97 10.20 -8.36
C PRO A 6 -5.75 10.45 -9.85
N ASN A 7 -5.39 11.68 -10.19
CA ASN A 7 -4.88 12.01 -11.51
C ASN A 7 -3.45 11.46 -11.65
N LEU A 8 -3.01 11.15 -12.88
CA LEU A 8 -1.66 10.65 -13.12
C LEU A 8 -0.58 11.54 -12.49
N PHE A 9 -0.75 12.86 -12.60
CA PHE A 9 0.18 13.83 -12.03
C PHE A 9 0.20 13.83 -10.49
N THR A 10 -0.95 13.61 -9.83
CA THR A 10 -0.99 13.55 -8.36
C THR A 10 -0.39 12.23 -7.87
N ALA A 11 -0.60 11.13 -8.60
CA ALA A 11 0.04 9.84 -8.31
C ALA A 11 1.57 9.92 -8.42
N PHE A 12 2.13 10.63 -9.42
CA PHE A 12 3.58 10.83 -9.52
C PHE A 12 4.14 11.79 -8.46
N ALA A 13 3.35 12.76 -7.98
CA ALA A 13 3.78 13.72 -6.98
C ALA A 13 3.79 13.15 -5.56
N GLU A 14 2.83 12.29 -5.24
CA GLU A 14 2.63 11.71 -3.90
C GLU A 14 3.13 10.26 -3.79
N GLY A 15 3.22 9.54 -4.91
CA GLY A 15 3.60 8.14 -4.96
C GLY A 15 5.11 7.92 -5.09
N ASN A 16 5.56 6.74 -4.68
CA ASN A 16 6.93 6.31 -4.92
C ASN A 16 7.00 5.49 -6.22
N VAL A 17 8.08 5.65 -6.98
CA VAL A 17 8.34 4.84 -8.15
C VAL A 17 9.01 3.55 -7.70
N ASP A 18 8.28 2.45 -7.84
CA ASP A 18 8.76 1.11 -7.53
C ASP A 18 8.66 0.21 -8.76
N PHE A 19 9.41 -0.89 -8.74
CA PHE A 19 9.24 -1.96 -9.70
C PHE A 19 8.35 -3.03 -9.10
N ALA A 20 7.41 -3.57 -9.90
CA ALA A 20 6.41 -4.53 -9.41
C ALA A 20 7.03 -5.79 -8.76
N TYR A 21 8.27 -6.13 -9.14
CA TYR A 21 9.04 -7.26 -8.59
C TYR A 21 9.82 -6.93 -7.31
N GLY A 22 9.61 -5.75 -6.70
CA GLY A 22 10.33 -5.33 -5.49
C GLY A 22 11.81 -5.04 -5.72
N ILE A 23 12.21 -4.81 -6.97
CA ILE A 23 13.59 -4.44 -7.30
C ILE A 23 13.83 -3.01 -6.86
N SER A 24 14.87 -2.78 -6.06
CA SER A 24 15.24 -1.43 -5.66
C SER A 24 15.77 -0.63 -6.87
N PRO A 25 15.52 0.69 -6.94
CA PRO A 25 16.07 1.55 -8.00
C PRO A 25 17.61 1.47 -8.11
N LEU A 26 18.28 1.17 -7.00
CA LEU A 26 19.73 0.94 -6.97
C LEU A 26 20.11 -0.32 -7.76
N LEU A 27 19.43 -1.45 -7.52
CA LEU A 27 19.71 -2.69 -8.23
C LEU A 27 19.40 -2.55 -9.72
N PHE A 28 18.33 -1.83 -10.08
CA PHE A 28 18.06 -1.48 -11.48
C PHE A 28 19.23 -0.71 -12.11
N SER A 29 19.77 0.30 -11.41
CA SER A 29 20.91 1.09 -11.89
C SER A 29 22.16 0.23 -12.10
N VAL A 30 22.41 -0.74 -11.20
CA VAL A 30 23.49 -1.71 -11.34
C VAL A 30 23.29 -2.59 -12.58
N LEU A 31 22.09 -3.11 -12.81
CA LEU A 31 21.77 -3.92 -14.00
C LEU A 31 21.96 -3.12 -15.29
N VAL A 32 21.52 -1.86 -15.33
CA VAL A 32 21.78 -0.95 -16.45
C VAL A 32 23.28 -0.81 -16.70
N GLY A 33 24.07 -0.54 -15.65
CA GLY A 33 25.52 -0.45 -15.75
C GLY A 33 26.17 -1.72 -16.31
N LEU A 34 25.73 -2.91 -15.87
CA LEU A 34 26.21 -4.20 -16.37
C LEU A 34 25.88 -4.41 -17.85
N ILE A 35 24.69 -4.00 -18.31
CA ILE A 35 24.31 -4.06 -19.72
C ILE A 35 25.24 -3.17 -20.56
N VAL A 36 25.42 -1.90 -20.15
CA VAL A 36 26.27 -0.96 -20.89
C VAL A 36 27.72 -1.46 -20.95
N ALA A 37 28.26 -1.92 -19.82
CA ALA A 37 29.62 -2.47 -19.74
C ALA A 37 29.76 -3.73 -20.61
N GLY A 38 28.79 -4.64 -20.57
CA GLY A 38 28.78 -5.85 -21.39
C GLY A 38 28.77 -5.54 -22.89
N VAL A 39 27.89 -4.62 -23.32
CA VAL A 39 27.86 -4.16 -24.72
C VAL A 39 29.18 -3.50 -25.10
N TRP A 40 29.73 -2.63 -24.26
CA TRP A 40 31.01 -1.98 -24.50
C TRP A 40 32.16 -2.99 -24.68
N LEU A 41 32.25 -4.01 -23.82
CA LEU A 41 33.26 -5.07 -23.93
C LEU A 41 33.14 -5.90 -25.22
N THR A 42 31.92 -6.19 -25.69
CA THR A 42 31.72 -6.90 -26.97
C THR A 42 32.21 -6.08 -28.17
N TYR A 43 32.05 -4.75 -28.12
CA TYR A 43 32.59 -3.83 -29.12
C TYR A 43 34.09 -3.58 -28.96
N PHE A 44 34.65 -3.79 -27.76
CA PHE A 44 36.09 -3.73 -27.53
C PHE A 44 36.82 -4.91 -28.18
N LYS A 45 36.25 -6.12 -28.10
CA LYS A 45 36.80 -7.35 -28.70
C LYS A 45 36.64 -7.45 -30.22
N THR A 46 35.81 -6.63 -30.85
CA THR A 46 35.58 -6.66 -32.30
C THR A 46 36.67 -5.88 -33.06
N THR A 47 37.39 -6.60 -33.92
CA THR A 47 38.53 -6.18 -34.77
C THR A 47 38.18 -5.34 -36.01
N ARG A 48 36.92 -4.90 -36.19
CA ARG A 48 36.55 -4.06 -37.34
C ARG A 48 37.05 -2.62 -37.15
N PRO A 49 37.71 -2.02 -38.17
CA PRO A 49 38.16 -0.63 -38.14
C PRO A 49 36.94 0.30 -38.30
N LEU A 50 36.20 0.48 -37.22
CA LEU A 50 35.15 1.50 -37.10
C LEU A 50 35.75 2.69 -36.36
N SER A 51 35.43 3.90 -36.83
CA SER A 51 35.88 5.11 -36.16
C SER A 51 35.29 5.19 -34.73
N PRO A 52 36.04 5.73 -33.75
CA PRO A 52 35.61 5.83 -32.36
C PRO A 52 34.19 6.41 -32.13
N PRO A 53 33.73 7.48 -32.84
CA PRO A 53 32.39 8.03 -32.60
C PRO A 53 31.27 7.09 -33.05
N TRP A 54 31.45 6.38 -34.17
CA TRP A 54 30.47 5.39 -34.64
C TRP A 54 30.39 4.19 -33.72
N LYS A 55 31.51 3.77 -33.13
CA LYS A 55 31.53 2.72 -32.10
C LYS A 55 30.73 3.16 -30.86
N ALA A 56 30.93 4.38 -30.38
CA ALA A 56 30.18 4.92 -29.24
C ALA A 56 28.67 5.02 -29.54
N PHE A 57 28.30 5.49 -30.73
CA PHE A 57 26.90 5.57 -31.16
C PHE A 57 26.22 4.20 -31.18
N LEU A 58 26.86 3.19 -31.78
CA LEU A 58 26.31 1.83 -31.85
C LEU A 58 26.21 1.16 -30.47
N VAL A 59 27.19 1.39 -29.59
CA VAL A 59 27.13 0.94 -28.19
C VAL A 59 25.96 1.61 -27.46
N GLY A 60 25.80 2.93 -27.61
CA GLY A 60 24.71 3.69 -27.01
C GLY A 60 23.34 3.20 -27.50
N LEU A 61 23.17 3.05 -28.81
CA LEU A 61 21.93 2.56 -29.42
C LEU A 61 21.59 1.13 -28.99
N ARG A 62 22.57 0.23 -28.97
CA ARG A 62 22.33 -1.17 -28.55
C ARG A 62 22.02 -1.24 -27.05
N SER A 63 22.72 -0.46 -26.24
CA SER A 63 22.48 -0.39 -24.80
C SER A 63 21.11 0.21 -24.50
N SER A 64 20.68 1.25 -25.21
CA SER A 64 19.37 1.87 -24.98
C SER A 64 18.22 0.90 -25.24
N VAL A 65 18.28 0.11 -26.33
CA VAL A 65 17.26 -0.92 -26.59
C VAL A 65 17.20 -1.95 -25.46
N LEU A 66 18.36 -2.42 -24.98
CA LEU A 66 18.40 -3.41 -23.89
C LEU A 66 17.89 -2.82 -22.56
N VAL A 67 18.23 -1.55 -22.26
CA VAL A 67 17.75 -0.85 -21.06
C VAL A 67 16.24 -0.63 -21.13
N LEU A 68 15.69 -0.25 -22.29
CA LEU A 68 14.25 -0.11 -22.50
C LEU A 68 13.54 -1.46 -22.31
N LEU A 69 14.09 -2.54 -22.88
CA LEU A 69 13.55 -3.89 -22.68
C LEU A 69 13.57 -4.27 -21.19
N LEU A 70 14.66 -4.01 -20.48
CA LEU A 70 14.76 -4.26 -19.04
C LEU A 70 13.71 -3.44 -18.28
N PHE A 71 13.59 -2.15 -18.57
CA PHE A 71 12.60 -1.27 -17.94
C PHE A 71 11.17 -1.79 -18.14
N CYS A 72 10.81 -2.17 -19.37
CA CYS A 72 9.51 -2.75 -19.68
C CYS A 72 9.28 -4.10 -18.96
N LEU A 73 10.30 -4.96 -18.89
CA LEU A 73 10.25 -6.25 -18.19
C LEU A 73 10.03 -6.08 -16.69
N LEU A 74 10.64 -5.06 -16.08
CA LEU A 74 10.53 -4.81 -14.65
C LEU A 74 9.20 -4.18 -14.23
N ARG A 75 8.36 -3.79 -15.20
CA ARG A 75 7.02 -3.25 -15.00
C ARG A 75 7.03 -2.10 -13.97
N PRO A 76 7.41 -0.88 -14.37
CA PRO A 76 7.40 0.27 -13.47
C PRO A 76 5.97 0.50 -12.98
N VAL A 77 5.82 0.66 -11.66
CA VAL A 77 4.53 0.92 -11.02
C VAL A 77 4.68 2.09 -10.05
N ILE A 78 3.60 2.86 -9.91
CA ILE A 78 3.53 3.95 -8.94
C ILE A 78 2.74 3.41 -7.75
N THR A 79 3.36 3.37 -6.59
CA THR A 79 2.74 2.91 -5.35
C THR A 79 2.32 4.12 -4.52
N THR A 80 1.04 4.20 -4.18
CA THR A 80 0.50 5.23 -3.28
C THR A 80 0.01 4.57 -2.00
N LEU A 81 0.51 5.05 -0.85
CA LEU A 81 0.07 4.59 0.45
C LEU A 81 -1.18 5.36 0.85
N GLN A 82 -2.34 4.73 0.72
CA GLN A 82 -3.58 5.27 1.26
C GLN A 82 -3.86 4.61 2.60
N VAL A 83 -3.75 5.37 3.68
CA VAL A 83 -4.20 4.94 5.00
C VAL A 83 -5.72 5.09 5.01
N SER A 84 -6.44 4.00 4.78
CA SER A 84 -7.88 3.96 5.02
C SER A 84 -8.10 3.77 6.52
N PRO A 85 -8.64 4.77 7.25
CA PRO A 85 -9.08 4.52 8.61
C PRO A 85 -10.16 3.46 8.56
N GLN A 86 -9.91 2.28 9.15
CA GLN A 86 -10.94 1.27 9.33
C GLN A 86 -11.91 1.80 10.39
N GLU A 87 -13.06 2.30 9.97
CA GLU A 87 -14.16 2.59 10.89
C GLU A 87 -14.66 1.26 11.45
N THR A 88 -14.43 1.04 12.76
CA THR A 88 -14.83 -0.21 13.42
C THR A 88 -16.26 -0.04 13.92
N TYR A 89 -17.21 -0.67 13.22
CA TYR A 89 -18.62 -0.67 13.60
C TYR A 89 -18.89 -1.74 14.66
N LEU A 90 -19.50 -1.35 15.77
CA LEU A 90 -19.92 -2.28 16.82
C LEU A 90 -21.45 -2.28 16.91
N GLY A 91 -22.09 -3.39 16.53
CA GLY A 91 -23.53 -3.56 16.72
C GLY A 91 -23.83 -4.13 18.12
N VAL A 92 -24.59 -3.40 18.94
CA VAL A 92 -25.08 -3.88 20.25
C VAL A 92 -26.54 -4.26 20.13
N ILE A 93 -26.88 -5.52 20.41
CA ILE A 93 -28.26 -6.01 20.45
C ILE A 93 -28.61 -6.32 21.91
N ILE A 94 -29.66 -5.68 22.40
CA ILE A 94 -30.15 -5.86 23.77
C ILE A 94 -31.48 -6.63 23.70
N ASP A 95 -31.60 -7.71 24.47
CA ASP A 95 -32.86 -8.44 24.61
C ASP A 95 -33.83 -7.66 25.51
N ASP A 96 -35.04 -7.39 25.00
CA ASP A 96 -36.15 -6.72 25.71
C ASP A 96 -37.33 -7.68 25.96
N SER A 97 -37.03 -8.99 26.06
CA SER A 97 -38.05 -9.98 26.37
C SER A 97 -38.65 -9.80 27.78
N GLN A 98 -39.90 -10.21 27.96
CA GLN A 98 -40.59 -10.21 29.27
C GLN A 98 -39.84 -11.00 30.36
N SER A 99 -38.95 -11.92 29.96
CA SER A 99 -38.12 -12.67 30.90
C SER A 99 -37.08 -11.78 31.60
N MET A 100 -36.70 -10.65 31.00
CA MET A 100 -35.71 -9.72 31.54
C MET A 100 -36.25 -8.88 32.71
N ALA A 101 -37.58 -8.78 32.84
CA ALA A 101 -38.26 -8.12 33.95
C ALA A 101 -38.33 -8.98 35.23
N ILE A 102 -37.91 -10.25 35.16
CA ILE A 102 -37.92 -11.16 36.31
C ILE A 102 -36.81 -10.78 37.28
N THR A 103 -37.18 -10.57 38.55
CA THR A 103 -36.33 -10.20 39.67
C THR A 103 -35.62 -11.41 40.29
N ASP A 104 -34.76 -12.06 39.49
CA ASP A 104 -33.99 -13.25 39.88
C ASP A 104 -32.53 -12.93 40.28
N MET A 105 -32.14 -11.65 40.21
CA MET A 105 -30.78 -11.21 40.56
C MET A 105 -30.64 -10.90 42.05
N ALA A 106 -29.40 -10.98 42.55
CA ALA A 106 -29.06 -10.64 43.93
C ALA A 106 -29.58 -9.24 44.31
N GLY A 107 -30.38 -9.17 45.38
CA GLY A 107 -31.03 -7.93 45.83
C GLY A 107 -32.38 -7.63 45.16
N GLU A 108 -33.10 -8.66 44.70
CA GLU A 108 -34.44 -8.55 44.09
C GLU A 108 -34.49 -7.63 42.86
N ARG A 109 -33.38 -7.50 42.13
CA ARG A 109 -33.30 -6.65 40.94
C ARG A 109 -33.69 -7.42 39.68
N SER A 110 -34.31 -6.75 38.71
CA SER A 110 -34.56 -7.36 37.40
C SER A 110 -33.28 -7.36 36.56
N ARG A 111 -33.18 -8.30 35.62
CA ARG A 111 -32.05 -8.35 34.66
C ARG A 111 -32.00 -7.10 33.78
N GLN A 112 -33.17 -6.53 33.45
CA GLN A 112 -33.29 -5.27 32.71
C GLN A 112 -32.74 -4.09 33.51
N ASP A 113 -33.05 -3.99 34.80
CA ASP A 113 -32.54 -2.91 35.66
C ASP A 113 -31.03 -2.99 35.85
N ALA A 114 -30.50 -4.21 36.02
CA ALA A 114 -29.05 -4.42 36.11
C ALA A 114 -28.31 -4.05 34.81
N LEU A 115 -28.90 -4.33 33.63
CA LEU A 115 -28.36 -3.86 32.35
C LEU A 115 -28.42 -2.35 32.23
N ARG A 116 -29.53 -1.72 32.62
CA ARG A 116 -29.65 -0.25 32.58
C ARG A 116 -28.61 0.44 33.46
N GLU A 117 -28.42 -0.06 34.67
CA GLU A 117 -27.46 0.50 35.63
C GLU A 117 -26.00 0.27 35.19
N ASN A 118 -25.63 -0.94 34.76
CA ASN A 118 -24.24 -1.26 34.46
C ASN A 118 -23.82 -0.96 33.01
N PHE A 119 -24.75 -0.91 32.06
CA PHE A 119 -24.43 -0.70 30.64
C PHE A 119 -24.65 0.76 30.22
N PHE A 120 -25.72 1.40 30.71
CA PHE A 120 -26.00 2.82 30.42
C PHE A 120 -25.65 3.75 31.60
N GLY A 121 -25.66 3.26 32.83
CA GLY A 121 -25.32 4.04 34.03
C GLY A 121 -23.83 4.00 34.39
N ALA A 122 -23.13 2.92 34.08
CA ALA A 122 -21.67 2.89 34.04
C ALA A 122 -21.21 3.27 32.63
N SER A 123 -20.12 4.02 32.52
CA SER A 123 -19.57 4.62 31.29
C SER A 123 -19.15 3.63 30.20
N VAL A 124 -19.61 2.37 30.23
CA VAL A 124 -19.25 1.31 29.28
C VAL A 124 -19.66 1.69 27.85
N ILE A 125 -20.84 2.30 27.66
CA ILE A 125 -21.25 2.82 26.35
C ILE A 125 -20.33 3.96 25.90
N ASP A 126 -19.93 4.86 26.80
CA ASP A 126 -19.06 6.00 26.46
C ASP A 126 -17.65 5.53 26.10
N ASP A 127 -17.10 4.56 26.84
CA ASP A 127 -15.80 3.93 26.58
C ASP A 127 -15.79 3.18 25.22
N LEU A 128 -16.93 2.56 24.87
CA LEU A 128 -17.12 1.96 23.56
C LEU A 128 -17.25 3.04 22.48
N ALA A 129 -17.91 4.16 22.76
CA ALA A 129 -18.15 5.23 21.76
C ALA A 129 -16.88 6.01 21.43
N GLU A 130 -15.88 5.98 22.32
CA GLU A 130 -14.56 6.55 22.06
C GLU A 130 -13.78 5.78 20.99
N ASN A 131 -13.96 4.45 20.92
CA ASN A 131 -13.17 3.56 20.07
C ASN A 131 -13.95 3.01 18.86
N PHE A 132 -15.28 3.01 18.94
CA PHE A 132 -16.16 2.42 17.94
C PHE A 132 -17.24 3.41 17.52
N GLN A 133 -17.62 3.36 16.25
CA GLN A 133 -18.89 3.96 15.84
C GLN A 133 -20.00 2.99 16.23
N ILE A 134 -20.83 3.41 17.19
CA ILE A 134 -21.99 2.67 17.73
C ILE A 134 -23.28 3.40 17.38
#